data_AF-A0A0D8XVE1-F1
#
_entry.id   AF-A0A0D8XVE1-F1
#
_cell.length_a   1.000
_cell.length_b   1.000
_cell.length_c   1.000
_cell.angle_alpha   90.00
_cell.angle_beta   90.00
_cell.angle_gamma   90.00
#
_symmetry.space_group_name_H-M   'P 1'
#
loop_
_entity.id
_entity.type
_entity.pdbx_description
1 polymer ?
#
loop_
_entity_poly.entity_id
_entity_poly.type
_entity_poly.pdbx_seq_one_letter_code
_entity_poly.pdbx_strand_id
1 'polypeptide(L)' 'MYSVYKEKDEMLGRYYETGEFVPGQRGTRVVFSWGKIIGQYVFWFASFYAQYQIYFWIGRRIFVFFVSFFV' A
#
# COMPACT_ATOMS: atom_id res chain seq x y z
N MET A 1 -34.19 3.79 11.13
CA MET A 1 -32.75 3.76 11.47
C MET A 1 -32.31 2.39 11.99
N TYR A 2 -33.01 1.81 12.97
CA TYR A 2 -32.67 0.48 13.54
C TYR A 2 -32.77 -0.69 12.54
N SER A 3 -33.65 -0.59 11.54
CA SER A 3 -33.82 -1.60 10.50
C SER A 3 -32.56 -1.85 9.68
N VAL A 4 -31.80 -0.79 9.37
CA VAL A 4 -30.58 -0.87 8.55
C VAL A 4 -29.43 -1.54 9.31
N TYR A 5 -29.35 -1.33 10.63
CA TYR A 5 -28.36 -2.00 11.47
C TYR A 5 -28.66 -3.48 11.65
N LYS A 6 -29.94 -3.81 11.86
CA LYS A 6 -30.38 -5.21 11.94
C LYS A 6 -30.08 -5.99 10.66
N GLU A 7 -30.33 -5.38 9.51
CA GLU A 7 -30.04 -5.97 8.20
C GLU A 7 -28.53 -6.24 8.01
N LYS A 8 -27.67 -5.32 8.46
CA LYS A 8 -26.21 -5.50 8.44
C LYS A 8 -25.73 -6.60 9.39
N ASP A 9 -26.28 -6.67 10.59
CA ASP A 9 -25.95 -7.71 11.57
C ASP A 9 -26.38 -9.09 11.09
N GLU A 10 -27.56 -9.21 10.47
CA GLU A 10 -28.01 -10.48 9.89
C GLU A 10 -27.16 -10.90 8.69
N MET A 11 -26.72 -9.96 7.84
CA MET A 11 -25.78 -10.25 6.75
C MET A 11 -24.41 -10.71 7.26
N LEU A 12 -23.89 -10.06 8.32
CA LEU A 12 -22.63 -10.43 8.95
C LEU A 12 -22.73 -11.81 9.62
N GLY A 13 -23.81 -12.06 10.37
CA GLY A 13 -24.08 -13.36 11.00
C GLY A 13 -24.11 -14.50 10.00
N ARG A 14 -24.85 -14.33 8.89
CA ARG A 14 -24.87 -15.30 7.79
C ARG A 14 -23.50 -15.48 7.15
N TYR A 15 -22.76 -14.40 6.92
CA TYR A 15 -21.41 -14.49 6.37
C TYR A 15 -20.46 -15.30 7.27
N TYR A 16 -20.57 -15.17 8.60
CA TYR A 16 -19.75 -15.96 9.52
C TYR A 16 -20.13 -17.45 9.54
N GLU A 17 -21.41 -17.79 9.35
CA GLU A 17 -21.89 -19.17 9.37
C GLU A 17 -21.72 -19.90 8.02
N THR A 18 -22.02 -19.23 6.91
CA THR A 18 -22.09 -19.86 5.58
C THR A 18 -21.03 -19.38 4.61
N GLY A 19 -20.35 -18.27 4.92
CA GLY A 19 -19.39 -17.62 4.02
C GLY A 19 -20.04 -16.83 2.88
N GLU A 20 -21.36 -16.71 2.84
CA GLU A 20 -22.11 -15.99 1.81
C GLU A 20 -22.74 -14.70 2.36
N PHE A 21 -22.52 -13.58 1.68
CA PHE A 21 -23.14 -12.30 2.02
C PHE A 21 -24.59 -12.20 1.52
N VAL A 22 -24.91 -12.87 0.41
CA VAL A 22 -26.25 -12.92 -0.21
C VAL A 22 -26.52 -14.38 -0.62
N PRO A 23 -27.70 -14.94 -0.32
CA PRO A 23 -28.02 -16.33 -0.64
C PRO A 23 -27.82 -16.62 -2.14
N GLY A 24 -26.94 -17.57 -2.47
CA GLY A 24 -26.70 -17.98 -3.86
C GLY A 24 -25.75 -17.07 -4.66
N GLN A 25 -25.19 -16.01 -4.05
CA GLN A 25 -24.04 -15.30 -4.60
C GLN A 25 -22.80 -15.66 -3.79
N ARG A 26 -21.89 -16.43 -4.40
CA ARG A 26 -20.52 -16.56 -3.90
C ARG A 26 -19.84 -15.20 -3.98
N GLY A 27 -19.94 -14.43 -2.89
CA GLY A 27 -19.26 -13.15 -2.76
C GLY A 27 -17.77 -13.33 -3.05
N THR A 28 -17.24 -12.57 -4.00
CA THR A 28 -15.82 -12.61 -4.34
C THR A 28 -15.04 -12.04 -3.16
N ARG A 29 -14.46 -12.90 -2.32
CA ARG A 29 -13.58 -12.45 -1.23
C ARG A 29 -12.39 -11.74 -1.86
N VAL A 30 -12.30 -10.43 -1.68
CA VAL A 30 -11.11 -9.66 -2.05
C VAL A 30 -10.02 -10.00 -1.02
N VAL A 31 -9.32 -11.10 -1.26
CA VAL A 31 -8.14 -11.46 -0.46
C VAL A 31 -7.03 -10.51 -0.87
N PHE A 32 -6.79 -9.49 -0.05
CA PHE A 32 -5.60 -8.68 -0.20
C PHE A 32 -4.38 -9.58 -0.01
N SER A 33 -3.58 -9.77 -1.07
CA SER A 33 -2.37 -10.57 -0.93
C SER A 33 -1.33 -9.76 -0.16
N TRP A 34 -0.82 -10.34 0.93
CA TRP A 34 0.28 -9.77 1.68
C TRP A 34 1.48 -9.42 0.79
N GLY A 35 1.71 -10.21 -0.27
CA GLY A 35 2.74 -9.93 -1.27
C GLY A 35 2.55 -8.59 -2.01
N LYS A 36 1.31 -8.19 -2.32
CA LYS A 36 1.05 -6.87 -2.94
C LYS A 36 1.39 -5.72 -1.99
N ILE A 37 1.06 -5.87 -0.71
CA ILE A 37 1.36 -4.87 0.32
C ILE A 37 2.88 -4.74 0.49
N ILE A 38 3.58 -5.88 0.66
CA ILE A 38 5.04 -5.92 0.81
C ILE A 38 5.72 -5.35 -0.44
N GLY A 39 5.28 -5.74 -1.64
CA GLY A 39 5.83 -5.25 -2.90
C GLY A 39 5.68 -3.73 -3.04
N GLN A 40 4.54 -3.17 -2.64
CA GLN A 40 4.31 -1.73 -2.66
C GLN A 40 5.27 -0.98 -1.73
N TYR A 41 5.48 -1.48 -0.51
CA TYR A 41 6.43 -0.87 0.43
C TYR A 41 7.86 -0.98 -0.08
N VAL A 42 8.29 -2.16 -0.52
CA VAL A 42 9.64 -2.36 -1.08
C VAL A 42 9.89 -1.43 -2.25
N PHE A 43 8.91 -1.27 -3.15
CA PHE A 43 9.01 -0.34 -4.27
C PHE A 43 9.25 1.09 -3.79
N TRP A 44 8.43 1.59 -2.86
CA TRP A 44 8.57 2.96 -2.35
C TRP A 44 9.91 3.21 -1.66
N PHE A 45 10.35 2.28 -0.80
CA PHE A 45 11.64 2.42 -0.12
C PHE A 45 12.82 2.32 -1.08
N ALA A 46 12.77 1.42 -2.06
CA ALA A 46 13.82 1.29 -3.06
C ALA A 46 13.91 2.54 -3.95
N SER A 47 12.77 3.08 -4.40
CA SER A 47 12.73 4.32 -5.19
C SER A 47 13.28 5.51 -4.41
N PHE A 48 12.88 5.65 -3.14
CA PHE A 48 13.39 6.72 -2.27
C PHE A 48 14.90 6.61 -2.06
N TYR A 49 15.41 5.41 -1.79
CA TYR A 49 16.85 5.17 -1.63
C TYR A 49 17.64 5.48 -2.91
N ALA A 50 17.14 5.05 -4.07
CA ALA A 50 17.77 5.35 -5.35
C ALA A 50 17.83 6.85 -5.63
N GLN A 51 16.74 7.57 -5.38
CA GLN A 51 16.69 9.03 -5.51
C GLN A 51 17.70 9.70 -4.57
N TYR A 52 17.75 9.30 -3.30
CA TYR A 52 18.70 9.83 -2.33
C TYR A 52 20.15 9.67 -2.81
N GLN A 53 20.53 8.48 -3.31
CA GLN A 53 21.87 8.23 -3.83
C GLN A 53 22.21 9.13 -5.03
N ILE A 54 21.26 9.31 -5.95
CA ILE A 54 21.45 10.19 -7.11
C ILE A 54 21.65 11.64 -6.67
N TYR A 55 20.77 12.15 -5.80
CA TYR A 55 20.87 13.53 -5.32
C TYR A 55 22.15 13.77 -4.51
N PHE A 56 22.54 12.82 -3.65
CA PHE A 56 23.79 12.90 -2.91
C PHE A 56 25.00 12.92 -3.86
N TRP A 57 25.01 12.08 -4.89
CA TRP A 57 26.07 12.06 -5.88
C TRP A 57 26.16 13.37 -6.67
N ILE A 58 25.03 13.92 -7.11
CA ILE A 58 24.96 15.22 -7.80
C ILE A 58 25.47 16.34 -6.87
N GLY A 59 24.98 16.39 -5.63
CA GLY A 59 25.40 17.38 -4.64
C GLY A 59 26.90 17.33 -4.38
N ARG A 60 27.47 16.12 -4.25
CA ARG A 60 28.92 15.93 -4.11
C ARG A 60 29.69 16.43 -5.34
N ARG A 61 29.20 16.15 -6.56
CA ARG A 61 29.84 16.61 -7.81
C ARG A 61 29.84 18.13 -7.90
N ILE A 62 28.71 18.75 -7.58
CA ILE A 62 28.55 20.21 -7.56
C ILE A 62 29.50 20.82 -6.52
N PHE A 63 29.51 20.28 -5.30
CA PHE A 63 30.39 20.75 -4.24
C PHE A 63 31.88 20.70 -4.64
N VAL A 64 32.33 19.56 -5.18
CA VAL A 64 33.71 19.42 -5.66
C VAL A 64 34.00 20.43 -6.77
N PHE A 65 33.12 20.58 -7.75
CA PHE A 65 33.28 21.55 -8.83
C PHE A 65 33.42 22.98 -8.31
N PHE A 66 32.57 23.39 -7.36
CA PHE A 66 32.67 24.72 -6.75
C PHE A 66 33.98 24.89 -5.97
N VAL A 67 34.36 23.93 -5.12
CA VAL A 67 35.64 24.00 -4.37
C VAL A 67 36.83 24.09 -5.32
N SER A 68 36.84 23.32 -6.41
CA SER A 68 37.88 23.36 -7.44
C SER A 68 37.95 24.67 -8.22
N PHE A 69 36.88 25.48 -8.21
CA PHE A 69 36.87 26.79 -8.84
C PHE A 69 37.47 27.88 -7.94
N PHE A 70 37.45 27.68 -6.62
CA PHE A 70 37.92 28.65 -5.63
C PHE A 70 39.33 28.36 -5.08
N VAL A 71 39.96 27.24 -5.46
CA VAL A 71 41.35 26.86 -5.16
C VAL A 71 42.18 27.01 -6.43
#